data_AF-A0A5C3MQU6-F1
#
_entry.id   AF-A0A5C3MQU6-F1
#
_cell.length_a   1.000
_cell.length_b   1.000
_cell.length_c   1.000
_cell.angle_alpha   90.00
_cell.angle_beta   90.00
_cell.angle_gamma   90.00
#
_symmetry.space_group_name_H-M   'P 1'
#
loop_
_entity.id
_entity.type
_entity.pdbx_description
1 polymer ?
#
loop_
_entity_poly.entity_id
_entity_poly.type
_entity_poly.pdbx_seq_one_letter_code
_entity_poly.pdbx_strand_id
1 'polypeptide(L)'
;MAEISSSGKKYLAALGVITVLDVAAVALSARVNMIQDFFFMADLFPLGLSIATLVLLFLMLLSNFAVIDSFLVRAPFQIGNLLILSLLWLAFNAFSTSRWSHIPMNCMSIPAEYAEARVWCKDVQGLKAVVWVQWLMLLGTSLITLRYTISQHTQGYAHVWNMPLVRYDPRYGSRFSGRDSEFLQFEKIEPGMGMAY
;
A
#
# COMPACT_ATOMS: atom_id res chain seq x y z
N MET A 1 13.75 17.16 12.76
CA MET A 1 12.89 16.34 11.88
C MET A 1 13.53 14.98 11.73
N ALA A 2 12.81 13.88 11.96
CA ALA A 2 13.38 12.54 11.81
C ALA A 2 13.76 12.29 10.33
N GLU A 3 14.96 11.77 10.08
CA GLU A 3 15.41 11.48 8.72
C GLU A 3 14.59 10.33 8.10
N ILE A 4 14.12 10.51 6.86
CA ILE A 4 13.39 9.48 6.12
C ILE A 4 14.41 8.46 5.58
N SER A 5 14.21 7.18 5.90
CA SER A 5 15.11 6.11 5.47
C SER A 5 15.04 5.87 3.95
N SER A 6 16.08 5.28 3.36
CA SER A 6 16.08 4.98 1.92
C SER A 6 14.91 4.06 1.51
N SER A 7 14.61 3.05 2.32
CA SER A 7 13.44 2.18 2.15
C SER A 7 12.13 2.97 2.28
N GLY A 8 12.06 3.88 3.25
CA GLY A 8 10.92 4.78 3.44
C GLY A 8 10.64 5.67 2.24
N LYS A 9 11.69 6.23 1.60
CA LYS A 9 11.56 7.03 0.37
C LYS A 9 10.96 6.21 -0.77
N LYS A 10 11.40 4.96 -0.95
CA LYS A 10 10.86 4.05 -1.97
C LYS A 10 9.40 3.70 -1.71
N TYR A 11 9.05 3.45 -0.45
CA TYR A 11 7.67 3.20 -0.04
C TYR A 11 6.77 4.41 -0.30
N LEU A 12 7.20 5.62 0.10
CA LEU A 12 6.46 6.86 -0.18
C LEU A 12 6.32 7.13 -1.68
N ALA A 13 7.35 6.86 -2.48
CA ALA A 13 7.28 6.96 -3.92
C ALA A 13 6.24 5.98 -4.50
N ALA A 14 6.22 4.73 -4.01
CA ALA A 14 5.22 3.76 -4.42
C ALA A 14 3.79 4.21 -4.07
N LEU A 15 3.57 4.71 -2.84
CA LEU A 15 2.28 5.29 -2.44
C LEU A 15 1.89 6.47 -3.34
N GLY A 16 2.83 7.37 -3.67
CA GLY A 16 2.59 8.49 -4.59
C GLY A 16 2.16 8.03 -5.98
N VAL A 17 2.81 7.00 -6.54
CA VAL A 17 2.41 6.43 -7.84
C VAL A 17 1.02 5.82 -7.75
N ILE A 18 0.72 5.05 -6.69
CA ILE A 18 -0.61 4.48 -6.45
C ILE A 18 -1.66 5.60 -6.36
N THR A 19 -1.37 6.71 -5.67
CA THR A 19 -2.29 7.86 -5.59
C THR A 19 -2.56 8.49 -6.94
N VAL A 20 -1.54 8.67 -7.79
CA VAL A 20 -1.72 9.23 -9.15
C VAL A 20 -2.60 8.32 -10.01
N LEU A 21 -2.35 7.01 -9.96
CA LEU A 21 -3.15 6.01 -10.65
C LEU A 21 -4.60 5.99 -10.14
N ASP A 22 -4.81 6.13 -8.83
CA ASP A 22 -6.12 6.18 -8.20
C ASP A 22 -6.92 7.43 -8.62
N VAL A 23 -6.26 8.59 -8.68
CA VAL A 23 -6.86 9.84 -9.21
C VAL A 23 -7.26 9.67 -10.68
N ALA A 24 -6.42 9.00 -11.49
CA ALA A 24 -6.78 8.66 -12.86
C ALA A 24 -7.99 7.72 -12.92
N ALA A 25 -8.09 6.75 -12.01
CA ALA A 25 -9.23 5.85 -11.89
C ALA A 25 -10.52 6.61 -11.50
N VAL A 26 -10.46 7.56 -10.56
CA VAL A 26 -11.59 8.44 -10.21
C VAL A 26 -12.05 9.23 -11.44
N ALA A 27 -11.12 9.89 -12.12
CA ALA A 27 -11.44 10.75 -13.27
C ALA A 27 -12.07 9.96 -14.43
N LEU A 28 -11.49 8.82 -14.80
CA LEU A 28 -12.03 7.96 -15.87
C LEU A 28 -13.37 7.34 -15.46
N SER A 29 -13.49 6.87 -14.22
CA SER A 29 -14.77 6.31 -13.73
C SER A 29 -15.88 7.34 -13.72
N ALA A 30 -15.59 8.59 -13.35
CA ALA A 30 -16.55 9.68 -13.41
C ALA A 30 -17.00 9.97 -14.85
N ARG A 31 -16.07 10.02 -15.81
CA ARG A 31 -16.41 10.24 -17.24
C ARG A 31 -17.25 9.10 -17.82
N VAL A 32 -16.90 7.85 -17.52
CA VAL A 32 -17.65 6.67 -17.99
C VAL A 32 -19.08 6.67 -17.45
N ASN A 33 -19.26 7.01 -16.17
CA ASN A 33 -20.57 6.99 -15.51
C ASN A 33 -21.45 8.20 -15.87
N MET A 34 -20.86 9.36 -16.20
CA MET A 34 -21.61 10.55 -16.61
C MET A 34 -22.46 10.30 -17.85
N ILE A 35 -21.97 9.49 -18.81
CA ILE A 35 -22.70 9.14 -20.05
C ILE A 35 -23.87 8.21 -19.77
N GLN A 36 -23.85 7.49 -18.65
CA GLN A 36 -24.89 6.56 -18.24
C GLN A 36 -25.83 7.17 -17.18
N ASP A 37 -25.73 8.48 -16.92
CA ASP A 37 -26.46 9.21 -15.87
C ASP A 37 -26.42 8.50 -14.49
N PHE A 38 -25.32 7.79 -14.21
CA PHE A 38 -25.13 6.99 -12.99
C PHE A 38 -26.23 5.94 -12.71
N PHE A 39 -26.99 5.50 -13.72
CA PHE A 39 -28.12 4.59 -13.50
C PHE A 39 -27.71 3.17 -13.06
N PHE A 40 -26.54 2.69 -13.49
CA PHE A 40 -26.11 1.33 -13.20
C PHE A 40 -25.16 1.27 -12.01
N MET A 41 -25.67 0.93 -10.83
CA MET A 41 -24.88 0.76 -9.59
C MET A 41 -23.63 -0.12 -9.75
N ALA A 42 -23.67 -1.08 -10.69
CA ALA A 42 -22.54 -1.94 -11.03
C ALA A 42 -21.35 -1.18 -11.65
N ASP A 43 -21.59 -0.15 -12.44
CA ASP A 43 -20.53 0.64 -13.08
C ASP A 43 -19.99 1.76 -12.15
N LEU A 44 -20.64 1.97 -10.99
CA LEU A 44 -20.15 2.84 -9.91
C LEU A 44 -19.10 2.18 -9.01
N PHE A 45 -18.90 0.86 -9.06
CA PHE A 45 -17.91 0.20 -8.19
C PHE A 45 -16.49 0.76 -8.34
N PRO A 46 -15.93 0.93 -9.56
CA PRO A 46 -14.61 1.54 -9.73
C PRO A 46 -14.54 2.97 -9.17
N LEU A 47 -15.62 3.75 -9.30
CA LEU A 47 -15.69 5.11 -8.78
C LEU A 47 -15.71 5.13 -7.24
N GLY A 48 -16.60 4.36 -6.62
CA GLY A 48 -16.71 4.29 -5.17
C GLY A 48 -15.45 3.72 -4.52
N LEU A 49 -14.88 2.67 -5.11
CA LEU A 49 -13.66 2.03 -4.61
C LEU A 49 -12.44 2.95 -4.75
N SER A 50 -12.31 3.69 -5.85
CA SER A 50 -11.22 4.67 -6.02
C SER A 50 -11.35 5.85 -5.06
N ILE A 51 -12.56 6.37 -4.81
CA ILE A 51 -12.76 7.42 -3.79
C ILE A 51 -12.37 6.92 -2.40
N ALA A 52 -12.82 5.71 -2.01
CA ALA A 52 -12.47 5.12 -0.72
C ALA A 52 -10.96 4.86 -0.60
N THR A 53 -10.34 4.37 -1.67
CA THR A 53 -8.89 4.15 -1.75
C THR A 53 -8.14 5.47 -1.61
N LEU A 54 -8.57 6.54 -2.28
CA LEU A 54 -7.94 7.85 -2.25
C LEU A 54 -7.96 8.44 -0.83
N VAL A 55 -9.09 8.34 -0.14
CA VAL A 55 -9.23 8.78 1.26
C VAL A 55 -8.27 7.99 2.16
N LEU A 56 -8.23 6.66 2.02
CA LEU A 56 -7.34 5.82 2.82
C LEU A 56 -5.86 6.12 2.54
N LEU A 57 -5.46 6.24 1.28
CA LEU A 57 -4.09 6.60 0.89
C LEU A 57 -3.71 7.99 1.39
N PHE A 58 -4.62 8.96 1.32
CA PHE A 58 -4.40 10.30 1.86
C PHE A 58 -4.19 10.26 3.38
N LEU A 59 -5.03 9.52 4.12
CA LEU A 59 -4.87 9.34 5.56
C LEU A 59 -3.56 8.61 5.91
N MET A 60 -3.16 7.60 5.13
CA MET A 60 -1.88 6.92 5.30
C MET A 60 -0.70 7.88 5.06
N LEU A 61 -0.72 8.66 3.97
CA LEU A 61 0.30 9.65 3.67
C LEU A 61 0.38 10.71 4.76
N LEU A 62 -0.74 11.30 5.15
CA LEU A 62 -0.81 12.31 6.20
C LEU A 62 -0.26 11.77 7.52
N SER A 63 -0.64 10.56 7.91
CA SER A 63 -0.18 9.93 9.15
C SER A 63 1.34 9.71 9.17
N ASN A 64 1.94 9.35 8.04
CA ASN A 64 3.39 9.15 7.92
C ASN A 64 4.20 10.45 8.15
N PHE A 65 3.60 11.60 7.84
CA PHE A 65 4.23 12.91 8.05
C PHE A 65 3.85 13.53 9.41
N ALA A 66 2.57 13.48 9.78
CA ALA A 66 2.03 14.17 10.95
C ALA A 66 2.34 13.46 12.28
N VAL A 67 2.42 12.13 12.28
CA VAL A 67 2.52 11.35 13.53
C VAL A 67 3.88 10.67 13.63
N ILE A 68 4.49 10.72 14.81
CA ILE A 68 5.81 10.13 15.06
C ILE A 68 5.71 8.64 15.36
N ASP A 69 4.78 8.25 16.23
CA ASP A 69 4.45 6.87 16.55
C ASP A 69 2.94 6.76 16.69
N SER A 70 2.34 5.91 15.86
CA SER A 70 0.94 5.55 15.93
C SER A 70 0.75 4.19 15.30
N PHE A 71 -0.24 3.45 15.78
CA PHE A 71 -0.61 2.16 15.21
C PHE A 71 -0.87 2.23 13.69
N LEU A 72 -1.42 3.35 13.21
CA LEU A 72 -1.76 3.53 11.79
C LEU A 72 -0.55 3.57 10.87
N VAL A 73 0.64 3.93 11.36
CA VAL A 73 1.86 4.03 10.53
C VAL A 73 2.75 2.79 10.64
N ARG A 74 2.41 1.84 11.52
CA ARG A 74 3.20 0.61 11.71
C ARG A 74 3.07 -0.33 10.52
N ALA A 75 4.15 -1.06 10.26
CA ALA A 75 4.24 -2.02 9.16
C ALA A 75 3.01 -2.95 9.02
N PRO A 76 2.53 -3.67 10.06
CA PRO A 76 1.43 -4.61 9.90
C PRO A 76 0.12 -3.94 9.48
N PHE A 77 -0.18 -2.75 9.99
CA PHE A 77 -1.40 -2.02 9.63
C PHE A 77 -1.33 -1.52 8.18
N GLN A 78 -0.19 -0.95 7.77
CA GLN A 78 0.02 -0.48 6.40
C GLN A 78 -0.04 -1.62 5.38
N ILE A 79 0.63 -2.75 5.67
CA ILE A 79 0.58 -3.96 4.83
C ILE A 79 -0.84 -4.51 4.77
N GLY A 80 -1.53 -4.59 5.90
CA GLY A 80 -2.91 -5.07 5.99
C GLY A 80 -3.86 -4.24 5.13
N ASN A 81 -3.80 -2.92 5.21
CA ASN A 81 -4.63 -2.04 4.37
C ASN A 81 -4.34 -2.22 2.88
N LEU A 82 -3.06 -2.25 2.48
CA LEU A 82 -2.70 -2.45 1.08
C LEU A 82 -3.17 -3.83 0.55
N LEU A 83 -3.11 -4.88 1.38
CA LEU A 83 -3.65 -6.20 1.02
C LEU A 83 -5.17 -6.19 0.89
N ILE A 84 -5.89 -5.62 1.85
CA ILE A 84 -7.36 -5.53 1.81
C ILE A 84 -7.79 -4.74 0.56
N LEU A 85 -7.18 -3.57 0.32
CA LEU A 85 -7.43 -2.79 -0.88
C LEU A 85 -7.14 -3.60 -2.14
N SER A 86 -6.00 -4.28 -2.21
CA SER A 86 -5.66 -5.15 -3.34
C SER A 86 -6.71 -6.25 -3.58
N LEU A 87 -7.26 -6.87 -2.54
CA LEU A 87 -8.29 -7.90 -2.68
C LEU A 87 -9.62 -7.32 -3.16
N LEU A 88 -10.04 -6.16 -2.61
CA LEU A 88 -11.24 -5.47 -3.06
C LEU A 88 -11.11 -5.04 -4.53
N TRP A 89 -9.97 -4.43 -4.89
CA TRP A 89 -9.67 -4.06 -6.27
C TRP A 89 -9.72 -5.28 -7.21
N LEU A 90 -9.13 -6.42 -6.83
CA LEU A 90 -9.23 -7.64 -7.63
C LEU A 90 -10.68 -8.08 -7.86
N ALA A 91 -11.48 -8.16 -6.79
CA ALA A 91 -12.85 -8.64 -6.85
C ALA A 91 -13.74 -7.74 -7.72
N PHE A 92 -13.72 -6.43 -7.48
CA PHE A 92 -14.54 -5.48 -8.21
C PHE A 92 -14.05 -5.25 -9.65
N ASN A 93 -12.74 -5.32 -9.91
CA ASN A 93 -12.21 -5.25 -11.27
C ASN A 93 -12.57 -6.48 -12.09
N ALA A 94 -12.53 -7.68 -11.51
CA ALA A 94 -12.96 -8.89 -12.18
C ALA A 94 -14.45 -8.83 -12.56
N PHE A 95 -15.29 -8.38 -11.62
CA PHE A 95 -16.72 -8.18 -11.85
C PHE A 95 -16.98 -7.15 -12.98
N SER A 96 -16.36 -5.97 -12.90
CA SER A 96 -16.56 -4.89 -13.88
C SER A 96 -16.03 -5.30 -15.26
N THR A 97 -14.85 -5.95 -15.33
CA THR A 97 -14.25 -6.41 -16.58
C THR A 97 -15.13 -7.46 -17.27
N SER A 98 -15.74 -8.37 -16.50
CA SER A 98 -16.67 -9.39 -17.03
C SER A 98 -17.90 -8.75 -17.69
N ARG A 99 -18.49 -7.74 -17.05
CA ARG A 99 -19.63 -6.98 -17.60
C ARG A 99 -19.25 -6.24 -18.89
N TRP A 100 -18.03 -5.72 -18.95
CA TRP A 100 -17.52 -5.02 -20.12
C TRP A 100 -16.92 -5.92 -21.19
N SER A 101 -17.14 -7.25 -21.12
CA SER A 101 -16.59 -8.22 -22.07
C SER A 101 -17.08 -8.01 -23.51
N HIS A 102 -18.29 -7.49 -23.68
CA HIS A 102 -18.89 -7.23 -24.99
C HIS A 102 -18.49 -5.90 -25.62
N ILE A 103 -17.76 -5.04 -24.89
CA ILE A 103 -17.30 -3.75 -25.42
C ILE A 103 -16.11 -4.02 -26.35
N PRO A 104 -16.15 -3.60 -27.62
CA PRO A 104 -15.09 -3.88 -28.57
C PRO A 104 -13.77 -3.26 -28.10
N MET A 105 -12.66 -3.99 -28.30
CA MET A 105 -11.31 -3.46 -28.04
C MET A 105 -10.93 -2.39 -29.06
N ASN A 106 -11.41 -2.51 -30.30
CA ASN A 106 -11.21 -1.51 -31.34
C ASN A 106 -12.37 -0.51 -31.35
N CYS A 107 -12.25 0.59 -30.60
CA CYS A 107 -13.30 1.62 -30.57
C CYS A 107 -13.52 2.32 -31.94
N MET A 108 -12.62 2.14 -32.92
CA MET A 108 -12.81 2.66 -34.27
C MET A 108 -13.80 1.84 -35.10
N SER A 109 -14.15 0.63 -34.66
CA SER A 109 -15.16 -0.20 -35.34
C SER A 109 -16.59 0.34 -35.17
N ILE A 110 -16.82 1.20 -34.18
CA ILE A 110 -18.10 1.90 -33.99
C ILE A 110 -18.26 2.90 -35.15
N PRO A 111 -19.42 3.00 -35.83
CA PRO A 111 -19.62 3.94 -36.93
C PRO A 111 -19.35 5.40 -36.55
N ALA A 112 -18.93 6.22 -37.52
CA ALA A 112 -18.53 7.61 -37.27
C ALA A 112 -19.67 8.51 -36.78
N GLU A 113 -20.90 8.12 -37.10
CA GLU A 113 -22.15 8.76 -36.67
C GLU A 113 -22.34 8.73 -35.15
N TYR A 114 -21.70 7.77 -34.45
CA TYR A 114 -21.77 7.61 -33.00
C TYR A 114 -20.48 8.08 -32.32
N ALA A 115 -20.14 9.37 -32.47
CA ALA A 115 -18.91 9.94 -31.93
C ALA A 115 -18.80 9.81 -30.41
N GLU A 116 -19.90 10.01 -29.67
CA GLU A 116 -19.94 9.88 -28.21
C GLU A 116 -19.65 8.46 -27.73
N ALA A 117 -20.24 7.46 -28.39
CA ALA A 117 -20.01 6.04 -28.07
C ALA A 117 -18.53 5.64 -28.31
N ARG A 118 -17.86 6.23 -29.31
CA ARG A 118 -16.42 6.03 -29.53
C ARG A 118 -15.58 6.58 -28.38
N VAL A 119 -15.92 7.77 -27.88
CA VAL A 119 -15.22 8.39 -26.75
C VAL A 119 -15.45 7.56 -25.49
N TRP A 120 -16.71 7.19 -25.21
CA TRP A 120 -17.06 6.32 -24.10
C TRP A 120 -16.30 4.98 -24.15
N CYS A 121 -16.23 4.34 -25.32
CA CYS A 121 -15.46 3.12 -25.51
C CYS A 121 -13.97 3.33 -25.14
N LYS A 122 -13.36 4.41 -25.62
CA LYS A 122 -11.95 4.73 -25.30
C LYS A 122 -11.76 4.96 -23.79
N ASP A 123 -12.68 5.67 -23.15
CA ASP A 123 -12.64 5.92 -21.71
C ASP A 123 -12.79 4.63 -20.90
N VAL A 124 -13.68 3.72 -21.31
CA VAL A 124 -13.83 2.40 -20.67
C VAL A 124 -12.57 1.54 -20.84
N GLN A 125 -11.95 1.53 -22.03
CA GLN A 125 -10.71 0.79 -22.25
C GLN A 125 -9.55 1.38 -21.44
N GLY A 126 -9.46 2.71 -21.34
CA GLY A 126 -8.52 3.40 -20.45
C GLY A 126 -8.75 3.03 -18.99
N LEU A 127 -10.01 3.06 -18.54
CA LEU A 127 -10.39 2.70 -17.18
C LEU A 127 -9.98 1.25 -16.86
N LYS A 128 -10.32 0.29 -17.74
CA LYS A 128 -9.89 -1.11 -17.62
C LYS A 128 -8.39 -1.24 -17.37
N ALA A 129 -7.57 -0.58 -18.19
CA ALA A 129 -6.13 -0.64 -18.04
C ALA A 129 -5.67 -0.06 -16.69
N VAL A 130 -6.17 1.13 -16.34
CA VAL A 130 -5.79 1.81 -15.09
C VAL A 130 -6.16 1.00 -13.86
N VAL A 131 -7.37 0.43 -13.79
CA VAL A 131 -7.79 -0.34 -12.61
C VAL A 131 -6.96 -1.61 -12.40
N TRP A 132 -6.56 -2.28 -13.48
CA TRP A 132 -5.69 -3.47 -13.40
C TRP A 132 -4.25 -3.11 -13.00
N VAL A 133 -3.72 -2.00 -13.52
CA VAL A 133 -2.40 -1.48 -13.10
C VAL A 133 -2.44 -1.04 -11.64
N GLN A 134 -3.52 -0.39 -11.19
CA GLN A 134 -3.72 0.01 -9.80
C GLN A 134 -3.70 -1.19 -8.86
N TRP A 135 -4.42 -2.26 -9.21
CA TRP A 135 -4.39 -3.52 -8.48
C TRP A 135 -2.97 -4.10 -8.39
N LEU A 136 -2.24 -4.19 -9.51
CA LEU A 136 -0.87 -4.70 -9.54
C LEU A 136 0.06 -3.86 -8.65
N MET A 137 -0.09 -2.54 -8.64
CA MET A 137 0.73 -1.65 -7.82
C MET A 137 0.43 -1.78 -6.32
N LEU A 138 -0.85 -1.91 -5.93
CA LEU A 138 -1.25 -2.19 -4.56
C LEU A 138 -0.68 -3.54 -4.08
N LEU A 139 -0.90 -4.60 -4.86
CA LEU A 139 -0.42 -5.95 -4.55
C LEU A 139 1.12 -5.99 -4.49
N GLY A 140 1.79 -5.44 -5.50
CA GLY A 140 3.24 -5.42 -5.59
C GLY A 140 3.87 -4.66 -4.42
N THR A 141 3.34 -3.48 -4.09
CA THR A 141 3.82 -2.69 -2.95
C THR A 141 3.60 -3.43 -1.63
N SER A 142 2.44 -4.06 -1.45
CA SER A 142 2.15 -4.91 -0.30
C SER A 142 3.16 -6.07 -0.16
N LEU A 143 3.35 -6.87 -1.21
CA LEU A 143 4.22 -8.05 -1.18
C LEU A 143 5.69 -7.67 -0.97
N ILE A 144 6.18 -6.62 -1.62
CA ILE A 144 7.54 -6.13 -1.44
C ILE A 144 7.74 -5.66 0.01
N THR A 145 6.77 -4.92 0.57
CA THR A 145 6.83 -4.42 1.95
C THR A 145 6.76 -5.56 2.97
N LEU A 146 5.90 -6.55 2.74
CA LEU A 146 5.79 -7.75 3.57
C LEU A 146 7.10 -8.55 3.53
N ARG A 147 7.62 -8.84 2.34
CA ARG A 147 8.89 -9.54 2.16
C ARG A 147 10.03 -8.80 2.86
N TYR A 148 10.09 -7.48 2.72
CA TYR A 148 11.09 -6.65 3.38
C TYR A 148 10.99 -6.77 4.90
N THR A 149 9.79 -6.61 5.47
CA THR A 149 9.53 -6.70 6.91
C THR A 149 9.89 -8.08 7.47
N ILE A 150 9.49 -9.16 6.79
CA ILE A 150 9.87 -10.54 7.17
C ILE A 150 11.38 -10.72 7.12
N SER A 151 12.04 -10.27 6.04
CA SER A 151 13.49 -10.39 5.90
C SER A 151 14.24 -9.68 7.04
N GLN A 152 13.80 -8.48 7.43
CA GLN A 152 14.40 -7.76 8.56
C GLN A 152 14.16 -8.47 9.89
N HIS A 153 12.96 -9.00 10.10
CA HIS A 153 12.64 -9.79 11.28
C HIS A 153 13.53 -11.04 11.40
N THR A 154 13.72 -11.78 10.31
CA THR A 154 14.59 -12.97 10.29
C THR A 154 16.07 -12.65 10.52
N GLN A 155 16.49 -11.40 10.32
CA GLN A 155 17.85 -10.91 10.61
C GLN A 155 18.03 -10.44 12.07
N GLY A 156 17.01 -10.62 12.93
CA GLY A 156 17.05 -10.22 14.34
C GLY A 156 16.52 -8.81 14.61
N TYR A 157 16.11 -8.06 13.58
CA TYR A 157 15.54 -6.71 13.73
C TYR A 157 14.04 -6.76 14.01
N ALA A 158 13.64 -7.32 15.14
CA ALA A 158 12.23 -7.53 15.50
C ALA A 158 11.44 -6.21 15.66
N HIS A 159 12.11 -5.08 15.90
CA HIS A 159 11.48 -3.76 16.04
C HIS A 159 10.83 -3.24 14.75
N VAL A 160 11.10 -3.87 13.59
CA VAL A 160 10.48 -3.53 12.30
C VAL A 160 8.94 -3.57 12.36
N TRP A 161 8.35 -4.43 13.19
CA TRP A 161 6.90 -4.57 13.33
C TRP A 161 6.26 -3.44 14.15
N ASN A 162 7.03 -2.82 15.04
CA ASN A 162 6.54 -1.82 15.98
C ASN A 162 6.87 -0.39 15.57
N MET A 163 7.69 -0.20 14.53
CA MET A 163 8.08 1.11 14.03
C MET A 163 7.40 1.48 12.70
N PRO A 164 7.28 2.79 12.39
CA PRO A 164 6.86 3.24 11.08
C PRO A 164 7.88 2.85 10.00
N LEU A 165 7.41 2.23 8.90
CA LEU A 165 8.26 1.80 7.78
C LEU A 165 9.08 2.95 7.17
N VAL A 166 8.50 4.14 7.11
CA VAL A 166 9.12 5.35 6.54
C VAL A 166 10.38 5.78 7.31
N ARG A 167 10.44 5.46 8.61
CA ARG A 167 11.52 5.86 9.52
C ARG A 167 12.34 4.67 10.03
N TYR A 168 12.07 3.48 9.52
CA TYR A 168 12.76 2.29 9.93
C TYR A 168 14.25 2.37 9.55
N ASP A 169 15.11 2.21 10.56
CA ASP A 169 16.55 2.03 10.42
C ASP A 169 16.95 0.73 11.14
N PRO A 170 17.55 -0.26 10.44
CA PRO A 170 18.03 -1.48 11.06
C PRO A 170 19.13 -1.22 12.11
N ARG A 171 19.90 -0.13 11.98
CA ARG A 171 21.02 0.19 12.87
C ARG A 171 20.61 0.86 14.19
N TYR A 172 19.33 1.22 14.33
CA TYR A 172 18.85 1.89 15.54
C TYR A 172 18.94 1.00 16.79
N GLY A 173 18.79 -0.32 16.64
CA GLY A 173 18.90 -1.30 17.73
C GLY A 173 20.34 -1.65 18.14
N SER A 174 21.33 -1.50 17.26
CA SER A 174 22.72 -1.88 17.55
C SER A 174 23.47 -0.84 18.40
N ARG A 175 22.95 0.40 18.53
CA ARG A 175 23.58 1.45 19.34
C ARG A 175 23.22 1.40 20.82
N PHE A 176 22.08 0.80 21.18
CA PHE A 176 21.66 0.64 22.58
C PHE A 176 21.97 -0.76 23.15
N SER A 177 22.30 -1.74 22.31
CA SER A 177 22.73 -3.09 22.72
C SER A 177 24.18 -3.16 23.22
N GLY A 178 24.61 -2.15 23.99
CA GLY A 178 25.89 -2.12 24.69
C GLY A 178 25.76 -2.14 26.22
N ARG A 179 24.54 -2.26 26.78
CA ARG A 179 24.33 -1.90 28.18
C ARG A 179 23.27 -2.67 28.98
N ASP A 180 22.89 -3.89 28.60
CA ASP A 180 21.96 -4.71 29.43
C ASP A 180 22.39 -6.16 29.65
N SER A 181 23.66 -6.50 29.40
CA SER A 181 24.26 -7.74 29.91
C SER A 181 24.98 -7.53 31.25
N GLU A 182 24.45 -6.67 32.13
CA GLU A 182 24.84 -6.68 33.56
C GLU A 182 24.26 -7.92 34.28
N PHE A 183 23.19 -8.52 33.76
CA PHE A 183 22.59 -9.73 34.36
C PHE A 183 23.46 -11.01 34.22
N LEU A 184 24.46 -11.00 33.33
CA LEU A 184 25.43 -12.09 33.20
C LEU A 184 26.72 -11.86 34.03
N GLN A 185 26.82 -10.76 34.79
CA GLN A 185 27.96 -10.52 35.69
C GLN A 185 27.82 -11.20 37.06
N PHE A 186 26.62 -11.66 37.43
CA PHE A 186 26.41 -12.29 38.74
C PHE A 186 26.74 -13.79 38.80
N GLU A 187 27.06 -14.43 37.67
CA GLU A 187 27.40 -15.88 37.66
C GLU A 187 28.90 -16.15 37.86
N LYS A 188 29.71 -15.12 38.12
CA LYS A 188 31.14 -15.27 38.45
C LYS A 188 31.48 -14.69 39.84
N ILE A 189 30.68 -15.03 40.84
CA ILE A 189 31.11 -14.98 42.25
C ILE A 189 31.33 -16.43 42.66
N GLU A 190 32.53 -16.96 42.40
CA GLU A 190 32.97 -18.19 43.05
C GLU A 190 33.21 -17.91 44.55
N PRO A 191 32.65 -18.72 45.46
CA PRO A 191 32.93 -18.64 46.89
C PRO A 191 34.28 -19.33 47.14
N GLY A 192 35.37 -18.56 47.06
CA GLY A 192 36.73 -19.06 47.24
C GLY A 192 37.47 -18.37 48.37
N MET A 193 37.58 -19.08 49.51
CA MET A 193 38.64 -18.97 50.54
C MET A 193 38.58 -17.77 51.50
N GLY A 194 38.76 -17.93 52.82
CA GLY A 194 39.28 -19.09 53.54
C GLY A 194 39.00 -19.03 55.04
N MET A 195 38.86 -20.22 55.61
CA MET A 195 39.09 -20.47 57.02
C MET A 195 40.59 -20.35 57.30
N ALA A 196 40.96 -19.52 58.27
CA ALA A 196 42.24 -19.62 58.97
C ALA A 196 41.93 -19.92 60.44
N TYR A 197 42.42 -21.07 60.87
CA TYR A 197 42.51 -21.50 62.28
C TYR A 197 43.65 -20.77 62.98
#